data_AF-A0A644TY82-F1
#
_entry.id   AF-A0A644TY82-F1
#
_cell.length_a   1.000
_cell.length_b   1.000
_cell.length_c   1.000
_cell.angle_alpha   90.00
_cell.angle_beta   90.00
_cell.angle_gamma   90.00
#
_symmetry.space_group_name_H-M   'P 1'
#
loop_
_entity.id
_entity.type
_entity.pdbx_description
1 polymer ?
#
loop_
_entity_poly.entity_id
_entity_poly.type
_entity_poly.pdbx_seq_one_letter_code
_entity_poly.pdbx_strand_id
1 'polypeptide(L)'
;MNLVARKRRRLAASTPIEIPPVTTVQVTIPELDTTIVMGGLVEQMLQFYAMDSIPEMDMGGGISPETQAAIDVFLAQELTYNWGDDSPDEVVTLADLYDEDEGWALIEHEYAAPGSYTITISGPVALVTDLDAINVPGGAGTKITGFSVVGDVTVLEAGANTFAEFPDISGLTKLKALYLYNTNAWDFISDGQGNNNLIILAASRCEIPEIDLSGFPALKIAMLSYNGISDISIHEQSSIEYYDLTNNALTSMDWLDSGKDKIRALILAYNNFASFNADGFTALQTFACDIAPISEFDITKTPELVMLSASGCVFTTVSMDAIINALAASGEVAPNLAMIMMQAQSTEEEPTEGAVLALMAARPDLMAMF
;
A
#
# COMPACT_ATOMS: atom_id res chain seq x y z
N MET A 1 7.45 29.09 36.47
CA MET A 1 8.08 27.85 36.97
C MET A 1 6.98 26.95 37.49
N ASN A 2 6.57 25.95 36.71
CA ASN A 2 5.78 24.83 37.20
C ASN A 2 6.49 23.56 36.76
N LEU A 3 7.03 22.84 37.75
CA LEU A 3 7.47 21.46 37.61
C LEU A 3 6.23 20.59 37.35
N VAL A 4 6.27 19.78 36.31
CA VAL A 4 5.54 18.51 36.27
C VAL A 4 6.58 17.42 36.12
N ALA A 5 6.76 16.64 37.19
CA ALA A 5 7.57 15.44 37.17
C ALA A 5 6.80 14.32 36.47
N ARG A 6 7.35 13.76 35.38
CA ARG A 6 7.06 12.38 34.99
C ARG A 6 8.37 11.61 34.86
N LYS A 7 8.43 10.61 35.74
CA LYS A 7 9.37 9.51 35.89
C LYS A 7 9.98 9.07 34.54
N ARG A 8 11.23 9.48 34.26
CA ARG A 8 12.05 8.78 33.27
C ARG A 8 12.22 7.35 33.78
N ARG A 9 11.49 6.40 33.18
CA ARG A 9 12.00 5.03 33.12
C ARG A 9 13.29 5.18 32.32
N ARG A 10 14.43 5.01 32.99
CA ARG A 10 15.63 4.53 32.30
C ARG A 10 15.16 3.30 31.52
N LEU A 11 15.06 3.40 30.20
CA LEU A 11 15.29 2.21 29.40
C LEU A 11 16.66 1.71 29.86
N ALA A 12 16.64 0.55 30.49
CA ALA A 12 17.84 -0.20 30.76
C ALA A 12 18.60 -0.35 29.44
N ALA A 13 19.93 -0.50 29.54
CA ALA A 13 20.85 -0.77 28.44
C ALA A 13 20.13 -1.42 27.26
N SER A 14 20.18 -0.73 26.11
CA SER A 14 19.86 -1.25 24.77
C SER A 14 19.57 -2.74 24.83
N THR A 15 18.29 -3.12 24.78
CA THR A 15 17.96 -4.50 24.44
C THR A 15 18.84 -4.81 23.23
N PRO A 16 19.74 -5.81 23.29
CA PRO A 16 20.48 -6.20 22.11
C PRO A 16 19.45 -6.31 21.00
N ILE A 17 19.72 -5.70 19.85
CA ILE A 17 18.95 -5.99 18.65
C ILE A 17 19.13 -7.50 18.50
N GLU A 18 18.11 -8.26 18.90
CA GLU A 18 18.16 -9.72 18.82
C GLU A 18 18.29 -10.01 17.34
N ILE A 19 19.45 -10.56 16.95
CA ILE A 19 19.65 -11.02 15.58
C ILE A 19 18.54 -12.03 15.35
N PRO A 20 17.61 -11.73 14.44
CA PRO A 20 16.45 -12.57 14.34
C PRO A 20 16.82 -13.95 13.75
N PRO A 21 15.96 -14.98 13.92
CA PRO A 21 16.21 -16.29 13.34
C PRO A 21 16.37 -16.22 11.80
N VAL A 22 17.17 -17.14 11.25
CA VAL A 22 17.35 -17.24 9.79
C VAL A 22 16.03 -17.68 9.16
N THR A 23 15.56 -16.91 8.18
CA THR A 23 14.43 -17.24 7.32
C THR A 23 14.97 -17.87 6.04
N THR A 24 14.28 -18.88 5.50
CA THR A 24 14.65 -19.47 4.22
C THR A 24 13.47 -19.47 3.26
N VAL A 25 13.70 -18.98 2.04
CA VAL A 25 12.74 -19.12 0.93
C VAL A 25 13.36 -19.95 -0.17
N GLN A 26 12.59 -20.91 -0.63
CA GLN A 26 12.92 -21.76 -1.75
C GLN A 26 12.02 -21.41 -2.92
N VAL A 27 12.59 -21.08 -4.07
CA VAL A 27 11.83 -20.78 -5.30
C VAL A 27 12.21 -21.79 -6.36
N THR A 28 11.22 -22.48 -6.91
CA THR A 28 11.38 -23.44 -8.00
C THR A 28 10.88 -22.84 -9.30
N ILE A 29 11.82 -22.69 -10.23
CA ILE A 29 11.57 -22.11 -11.55
C ILE A 29 11.73 -23.20 -12.63
N PRO A 30 10.74 -23.41 -13.51
CA PRO A 30 10.84 -24.29 -14.66
C PRO A 30 11.53 -23.55 -15.82
N GLU A 31 12.45 -24.24 -16.49
CA GLU A 31 13.07 -23.86 -17.77
C GLU A 31 13.43 -22.37 -17.90
N LEU A 32 14.66 -22.00 -17.52
CA LEU A 32 15.22 -20.67 -17.72
C LEU A 32 15.98 -20.54 -19.04
N ASP A 33 15.86 -19.38 -19.69
CA ASP A 33 16.54 -19.11 -20.96
C ASP A 33 17.93 -18.47 -20.84
N THR A 34 18.40 -18.06 -19.65
CA THR A 34 19.82 -17.99 -19.21
C THR A 34 20.02 -17.08 -17.99
N THR A 35 19.17 -16.09 -17.72
CA THR A 35 19.45 -15.07 -16.69
C THR A 35 18.28 -14.90 -15.73
N ILE A 36 18.57 -14.82 -14.43
CA ILE A 36 17.64 -14.36 -13.40
C ILE A 36 18.11 -13.03 -12.85
N VAL A 37 17.14 -12.15 -12.65
CA VAL A 37 17.30 -10.86 -12.01
C VAL A 37 16.34 -10.86 -10.83
N MET A 38 16.86 -10.71 -9.61
CA MET A 38 16.12 -10.39 -8.39
C MET A 38 16.48 -8.96 -7.96
N GLY A 39 15.62 -8.30 -7.22
CA GLY A 39 15.92 -7.01 -6.59
C GLY A 39 14.70 -6.56 -5.84
N GLY A 40 14.61 -5.34 -5.32
CA GLY A 40 15.54 -4.69 -4.39
C GLY A 40 14.67 -3.94 -3.35
N LEU A 41 15.18 -3.59 -2.16
CA LEU A 41 14.36 -3.02 -1.07
C LEU A 41 13.58 -1.74 -1.47
N VAL A 42 12.24 -1.75 -1.33
CA VAL A 42 11.39 -0.58 -1.59
C VAL A 42 11.36 0.41 -0.41
N GLU A 43 11.32 1.72 -0.66
CA GLU A 43 11.22 2.79 0.35
C GLU A 43 10.04 2.59 1.33
N GLN A 44 8.92 2.07 0.82
CA GLN A 44 7.74 1.72 1.63
C GLN A 44 8.04 0.61 2.66
N MET A 45 9.00 -0.28 2.39
CA MET A 45 9.46 -1.28 3.34
C MET A 45 10.32 -0.68 4.44
N LEU A 46 11.22 0.25 4.13
CA LEU A 46 11.99 0.99 5.15
C LEU A 46 11.05 1.74 6.11
N GLN A 47 10.00 2.32 5.56
CA GLN A 47 8.95 2.99 6.33
C GLN A 47 8.15 1.99 7.19
N PHE A 48 7.83 0.79 6.68
CA PHE A 48 7.17 -0.27 7.44
C PHE A 48 8.05 -0.80 8.60
N TYR A 49 9.35 -1.01 8.37
CA TYR A 49 10.30 -1.41 9.42
C TYR A 49 10.47 -0.34 10.51
N ALA A 50 10.41 0.94 10.12
CA ALA A 50 10.38 2.05 11.05
C ALA A 50 9.10 2.06 11.90
N MET A 51 7.95 1.63 11.37
CA MET A 51 6.68 1.53 12.10
C MET A 51 6.65 0.43 13.17
N ASP A 52 7.28 -0.73 12.92
CA ASP A 52 7.32 -1.85 13.88
C ASP A 52 8.30 -1.61 15.04
N SER A 53 9.24 -0.67 14.87
CA SER A 53 10.35 -0.45 15.81
C SER A 53 10.16 0.74 16.76
N ILE A 54 9.35 1.76 16.45
CA ILE A 54 9.21 3.00 17.26
C ILE A 54 7.80 3.61 17.10
N PRO A 55 7.15 4.12 18.18
CA PRO A 55 5.80 4.68 18.12
C PRO A 55 5.75 6.06 17.45
N GLU A 56 4.68 6.28 16.67
CA GLU A 56 4.19 7.55 16.12
C GLU A 56 5.03 8.14 14.97
N MET A 57 4.64 7.77 13.73
CA MET A 57 4.90 8.61 12.56
C MET A 57 4.16 9.95 12.74
N ASP A 58 4.91 11.01 13.01
CA ASP A 58 4.43 12.38 12.84
C ASP A 58 4.46 12.70 11.34
N MET A 59 3.29 12.93 10.74
CA MET A 59 3.12 13.24 9.30
C MET A 59 3.63 14.65 8.92
N GLY A 60 4.71 15.12 9.56
CA GLY A 60 5.14 16.52 9.50
C GLY A 60 6.65 16.80 9.57
N GLY A 61 7.54 15.83 9.80
CA GLY A 61 8.97 16.15 9.69
C GLY A 61 9.97 15.08 10.17
N GLY A 62 10.82 14.65 9.24
CA GLY A 62 12.17 14.08 9.46
C GLY A 62 12.26 12.74 10.19
N ILE A 63 13.09 11.84 9.65
CA ILE A 63 13.46 10.58 10.31
C ILE A 63 14.23 10.92 11.61
N SER A 64 13.78 10.38 12.75
CA SER A 64 14.47 10.62 14.03
C SER A 64 15.86 9.94 14.04
N PRO A 65 16.86 10.43 14.79
CA PRO A 65 18.16 9.77 14.90
C PRO A 65 18.09 8.31 15.42
N GLU A 66 17.07 7.99 16.22
CA GLU A 66 16.83 6.63 16.73
C GLU A 66 16.25 5.74 15.61
N THR A 67 15.36 6.29 14.78
CA THR A 67 14.84 5.63 13.58
C THR A 67 15.95 5.40 12.55
N GLN A 68 16.82 6.38 12.33
CA GLN A 68 17.96 6.25 11.42
C GLN A 68 18.93 5.16 11.90
N ALA A 69 19.25 5.11 13.20
CA ALA A 69 20.12 4.06 13.73
C ALA A 69 19.51 2.64 13.61
N ALA A 70 18.18 2.53 13.69
CA ALA A 70 17.49 1.26 13.45
C ALA A 70 17.55 0.86 11.95
N ILE A 71 17.36 1.83 11.05
CA ILE A 71 17.54 1.64 9.60
C ILE A 71 18.98 1.21 9.28
N ASP A 72 19.98 1.85 9.86
CA ASP A 72 21.39 1.53 9.60
C ASP A 72 21.74 0.10 10.06
N VAL A 73 21.21 -0.35 11.20
CA VAL A 73 21.41 -1.74 11.67
C VAL A 73 20.67 -2.74 10.79
N PHE A 74 19.49 -2.35 10.29
CA PHE A 74 18.73 -3.16 9.36
C PHE A 74 19.48 -3.32 8.02
N LEU A 75 19.94 -2.22 7.42
CA LEU A 75 20.70 -2.21 6.17
C LEU A 75 22.02 -3.00 6.27
N ALA A 76 22.59 -3.14 7.48
CA ALA A 76 23.80 -3.92 7.71
C ALA A 76 23.59 -5.45 7.77
N GLN A 77 22.36 -5.96 7.63
CA GLN A 77 22.08 -7.40 7.62
C GLN A 77 22.49 -8.03 6.28
N GLU A 78 22.97 -9.28 6.34
CA GLU A 78 23.42 -10.06 5.18
C GLU A 78 22.32 -11.04 4.71
N LEU A 79 22.14 -11.10 3.39
CA LEU A 79 21.38 -12.12 2.67
C LEU A 79 22.34 -13.06 1.95
N THR A 80 22.04 -14.34 1.99
CA THR A 80 22.75 -15.39 1.26
C THR A 80 21.85 -15.97 0.18
N TYR A 81 22.31 -15.93 -1.07
CA TYR A 81 21.65 -16.46 -2.25
C TYR A 81 22.36 -17.74 -2.71
N ASN A 82 21.64 -18.85 -2.72
CA ASN A 82 22.06 -20.09 -3.36
C ASN A 82 21.26 -20.27 -4.66
N TRP A 83 21.93 -20.22 -5.80
CA TRP A 83 21.29 -20.21 -7.12
C TRP A 83 20.85 -21.59 -7.64
N GLY A 84 21.19 -22.66 -6.91
CA GLY A 84 20.76 -24.02 -7.25
C GLY A 84 21.46 -24.67 -8.45
N ASP A 85 22.59 -24.12 -8.91
CA ASP A 85 23.38 -24.60 -10.06
C ASP A 85 24.84 -24.95 -9.72
N ASP A 86 25.13 -25.23 -8.45
CA ASP A 86 26.47 -25.48 -7.89
C ASP A 86 27.43 -24.27 -7.93
N SER A 87 26.96 -23.08 -8.34
CA SER A 87 27.71 -21.83 -8.15
C SER A 87 27.91 -21.51 -6.66
N PRO A 88 28.99 -20.78 -6.29
CA PRO A 88 29.18 -20.34 -4.92
C PRO A 88 28.01 -19.47 -4.45
N ASP A 89 27.60 -19.66 -3.19
CA ASP A 89 26.59 -18.79 -2.57
C ASP A 89 27.03 -17.32 -2.63
N GLU A 90 26.12 -16.45 -3.04
CA GLU A 90 26.35 -15.00 -3.10
C GLU A 90 25.83 -14.34 -1.83
N VAL A 91 26.66 -13.50 -1.20
CA VAL A 91 26.32 -12.82 0.05
C VAL A 91 26.30 -11.32 -0.21
N VAL A 92 25.16 -10.68 0.01
CA VAL A 92 24.94 -9.24 -0.17
C VAL A 92 24.37 -8.64 1.10
N THR A 93 24.68 -7.38 1.39
CA THR A 93 24.01 -6.65 2.47
C THR A 93 22.76 -5.96 1.94
N LEU A 94 21.81 -5.68 2.83
CA LEU A 94 20.61 -4.91 2.47
C LEU A 94 20.95 -3.48 2.01
N ALA A 95 22.06 -2.91 2.50
CA ALA A 95 22.61 -1.65 2.01
C ALA A 95 23.06 -1.73 0.55
N ASP A 96 23.56 -2.89 0.09
CA ASP A 96 23.98 -3.06 -1.31
C ASP A 96 22.78 -3.12 -2.27
N LEU A 97 21.60 -3.48 -1.75
CA LEU A 97 20.35 -3.56 -2.49
C LEU A 97 19.52 -2.25 -2.44
N TYR A 98 20.00 -1.24 -1.72
CA TYR A 98 19.31 0.04 -1.53
C TYR A 98 20.11 1.20 -2.13
N ASP A 99 19.54 1.87 -3.13
CA ASP A 99 20.07 3.11 -3.71
C ASP A 99 18.98 4.21 -3.70
N GLU A 100 19.24 5.30 -2.99
CA GLU A 100 18.34 6.46 -2.86
C GLU A 100 18.19 7.26 -4.15
N ASP A 101 19.19 7.20 -5.05
CA ASP A 101 19.33 8.07 -6.21
C ASP A 101 19.12 7.32 -7.54
N GLU A 102 19.49 6.03 -7.63
CA GLU A 102 19.48 5.25 -8.88
C GLU A 102 18.33 4.21 -9.00
N GLY A 103 17.55 3.99 -7.94
CA GLY A 103 16.48 2.99 -7.94
C GLY A 103 17.02 1.56 -7.71
N TRP A 104 16.31 0.55 -8.22
CA TRP A 104 16.55 -0.86 -7.87
C TRP A 104 17.99 -1.33 -8.12
N ALA A 105 18.71 -1.66 -7.05
CA ALA A 105 19.90 -2.51 -7.17
C ALA A 105 19.44 -3.96 -7.35
N LEU A 106 19.89 -4.57 -8.44
CA LEU A 106 19.49 -5.91 -8.85
C LEU A 106 20.64 -6.88 -8.60
N ILE A 107 20.31 -8.07 -8.10
CA ILE A 107 21.22 -9.21 -8.05
C ILE A 107 20.92 -10.10 -9.27
N GLU A 108 21.95 -10.33 -10.08
CA GLU A 108 21.83 -11.04 -11.35
C GLU A 108 22.65 -12.33 -11.33
N HIS A 109 22.06 -13.41 -11.84
CA HIS A 109 22.77 -14.68 -12.03
C HIS A 109 22.52 -15.27 -13.41
N GLU A 110 23.60 -15.74 -14.05
CA GLU A 110 23.56 -16.36 -15.38
C GLU A 110 23.79 -17.87 -15.28
N TYR A 111 22.79 -18.63 -15.71
CA TYR A 111 22.82 -20.09 -15.78
C TYR A 111 23.48 -20.57 -17.07
N ALA A 112 24.39 -21.54 -16.94
CA ALA A 112 25.15 -22.07 -18.07
C ALA A 112 24.30 -22.89 -19.09
N ALA A 113 23.10 -23.35 -18.71
CA ALA A 113 22.21 -24.11 -19.57
C ALA A 113 20.75 -23.93 -19.12
N PRO A 114 19.76 -24.19 -19.99
CA PRO A 114 18.37 -24.28 -19.57
C PRO A 114 18.14 -25.44 -18.61
N GLY A 115 17.34 -25.23 -17.57
CA GLY A 115 17.08 -26.23 -16.53
C GLY A 115 16.02 -25.78 -15.53
N SER A 116 15.72 -26.65 -14.57
CA SER A 116 14.92 -26.29 -13.41
C SER A 116 15.84 -26.10 -12.21
N TYR A 117 15.68 -24.97 -11.54
CA TYR A 117 16.55 -24.53 -10.45
C TYR A 117 15.72 -24.29 -9.19
N THR A 118 16.32 -24.61 -8.05
CA THR A 118 15.77 -24.28 -6.74
C THR A 118 16.68 -23.23 -6.11
N ILE A 119 16.22 -21.98 -6.11
CA ILE A 119 16.94 -20.88 -5.49
C ILE A 119 16.61 -20.89 -4.01
N THR A 120 17.61 -20.83 -3.15
CA THR A 120 17.45 -20.73 -1.70
C THR A 120 18.00 -19.40 -1.21
N ILE A 121 17.15 -18.55 -0.66
CA ILE A 121 17.55 -17.26 -0.06
C ILE A 121 17.49 -17.43 1.45
N SER A 122 18.56 -17.05 2.17
CA SER A 122 18.62 -17.15 3.63
C SER A 122 19.24 -15.93 4.30
N GLY A 123 18.65 -15.45 5.39
CA GLY A 123 19.15 -14.30 6.18
C GLY A 123 18.32 -14.03 7.45
N PRO A 124 18.75 -13.14 8.36
CA PRO A 124 18.01 -12.79 9.58
C PRO A 124 16.65 -12.13 9.27
N VAL A 125 15.60 -12.39 10.09
CA VAL A 125 14.22 -11.87 9.93
C VAL A 125 14.18 -10.41 9.54
N ALA A 126 13.92 -10.23 8.25
CA ALA A 126 13.25 -9.11 7.61
C ALA A 126 13.32 -9.19 6.07
N LEU A 127 14.13 -10.09 5.50
CA LEU A 127 14.10 -10.34 4.06
C LEU A 127 14.19 -11.83 3.71
N VAL A 128 13.05 -12.39 3.33
CA VAL A 128 12.98 -12.81 1.93
C VAL A 128 11.83 -12.06 1.28
N THR A 129 12.08 -10.80 1.00
CA THR A 129 11.27 -9.94 0.12
C THR A 129 12.22 -9.44 -0.91
N ASP A 130 12.38 -10.24 -1.94
CA ASP A 130 13.06 -9.86 -3.18
C ASP A 130 12.77 -10.92 -4.24
N LEU A 131 11.50 -11.33 -4.34
CA LEU A 131 11.01 -11.86 -5.62
C LEU A 131 10.55 -10.69 -6.50
N ASP A 132 10.98 -9.46 -6.25
CA ASP A 132 10.37 -8.27 -6.86
C ASP A 132 10.64 -8.15 -8.37
N ALA A 133 11.55 -8.98 -8.86
CA ALA A 133 11.36 -9.64 -10.12
C ALA A 133 12.02 -11.02 -10.06
N ILE A 134 11.48 -12.05 -10.71
CA ILE A 134 12.30 -12.97 -11.49
C ILE A 134 12.10 -12.52 -12.93
N ASN A 135 12.78 -11.45 -13.32
CA ASN A 135 12.73 -11.00 -14.71
C ASN A 135 13.67 -11.90 -15.51
N VAL A 136 13.12 -12.92 -16.16
CA VAL A 136 13.84 -13.66 -17.19
C VAL A 136 13.78 -12.82 -18.47
N PRO A 137 14.90 -12.27 -18.96
CA PRO A 137 14.88 -11.48 -20.18
C PRO A 137 14.47 -12.37 -21.36
N GLY A 138 13.25 -12.23 -21.88
CA GLY A 138 12.89 -12.84 -23.16
C GLY A 138 11.55 -13.55 -23.34
N GLY A 139 10.59 -13.53 -22.42
CA GLY A 139 9.26 -14.01 -22.82
C GLY A 139 8.25 -14.24 -21.72
N ALA A 140 6.98 -14.17 -22.12
CA ALA A 140 5.80 -14.60 -21.38
C ALA A 140 5.79 -16.12 -21.09
N GLY A 141 6.90 -16.70 -20.63
CA GLY A 141 7.16 -18.15 -20.58
C GLY A 141 7.66 -18.67 -19.24
N THR A 142 8.32 -17.87 -18.40
CA THR A 142 8.80 -18.33 -17.09
C THR A 142 7.67 -18.27 -16.07
N LYS A 143 7.22 -19.43 -15.60
CA LYS A 143 6.20 -19.54 -14.56
C LYS A 143 6.84 -20.04 -13.28
N ILE A 144 6.80 -19.31 -12.17
CA ILE A 144 7.18 -19.90 -10.88
C ILE A 144 6.25 -21.09 -10.61
N THR A 145 6.80 -22.31 -10.58
CA THR A 145 6.02 -23.56 -10.39
C THR A 145 5.77 -23.89 -8.94
N GLY A 146 6.49 -23.22 -8.05
CA GLY A 146 6.28 -23.28 -6.62
C GLY A 146 7.35 -22.46 -5.93
N PHE A 147 6.98 -21.81 -4.84
CA PHE A 147 7.95 -21.36 -3.86
C PHE A 147 7.48 -21.83 -2.49
N SER A 148 8.41 -22.27 -1.64
CA SER A 148 8.12 -22.59 -0.24
C SER A 148 8.82 -21.58 0.63
N VAL A 149 8.04 -20.92 1.48
CA VAL A 149 8.55 -19.98 2.46
C VAL A 149 8.50 -20.67 3.80
N VAL A 150 9.66 -20.81 4.45
CA VAL A 150 9.76 -21.39 5.79
C VAL A 150 10.48 -20.42 6.72
N GLY A 151 9.86 -20.18 7.88
CA GLY A 151 10.41 -19.31 8.91
C GLY A 151 9.45 -18.20 9.33
N ASP A 152 10.02 -17.20 9.97
CA ASP A 152 9.31 -16.11 10.64
C ASP A 152 9.12 -14.90 9.71
N VAL A 153 8.62 -15.14 8.48
CA VAL A 153 8.44 -14.08 7.47
C VAL A 153 7.41 -13.05 7.90
N THR A 154 7.82 -11.78 7.90
CA THR A 154 6.99 -10.63 8.26
C THR A 154 6.56 -9.80 7.06
N VAL A 155 7.33 -9.82 5.98
CA VAL A 155 6.99 -9.16 4.72
C VAL A 155 7.25 -10.18 3.62
N LEU A 156 6.38 -10.26 2.62
CA LEU A 156 6.55 -11.08 1.42
C LEU A 156 6.26 -10.21 0.20
N GLU A 157 7.23 -10.11 -0.68
CA GLU A 157 7.14 -9.32 -1.90
C GLU A 157 7.49 -10.22 -3.06
N ALA A 158 6.52 -10.35 -3.96
CA ALA A 158 6.57 -11.24 -5.11
C ALA A 158 5.92 -10.57 -6.33
N GLY A 159 6.02 -9.24 -6.39
CA GLY A 159 5.56 -8.44 -7.51
C GLY A 159 6.23 -8.81 -8.83
N ALA A 160 5.65 -8.37 -9.94
CA ALA A 160 6.14 -8.54 -11.30
C ALA A 160 6.45 -10.00 -11.72
N ASN A 161 5.83 -11.00 -11.09
CA ASN A 161 6.00 -12.42 -11.40
C ASN A 161 4.77 -13.04 -12.04
N THR A 162 5.00 -14.10 -12.83
CA THR A 162 3.95 -15.03 -13.27
C THR A 162 4.08 -16.36 -12.53
N PHE A 163 3.04 -16.75 -11.81
CA PHE A 163 2.93 -18.01 -11.07
C PHE A 163 2.12 -19.03 -11.86
N ALA A 164 2.56 -20.28 -11.90
CA ALA A 164 1.68 -21.37 -12.34
C ALA A 164 0.58 -21.64 -11.30
N GLU A 165 0.97 -21.56 -10.03
CA GLU A 165 0.14 -21.64 -8.84
C GLU A 165 0.83 -20.77 -7.78
N PHE A 166 0.09 -19.85 -7.14
CA PHE A 166 0.64 -19.11 -6.00
C PHE A 166 0.62 -20.03 -4.78
N PRO A 167 1.73 -20.16 -4.03
CA PRO A 167 1.82 -21.12 -2.97
C PRO A 167 0.98 -20.74 -1.76
N ASP A 168 0.66 -21.77 -0.99
CA ASP A 168 0.04 -21.61 0.30
C ASP A 168 0.98 -20.90 1.29
N ILE A 169 0.64 -19.65 1.63
CA ILE A 169 1.33 -18.85 2.65
C ILE A 169 0.60 -18.85 4.01
N SER A 170 -0.38 -19.73 4.22
CA SER A 170 -1.09 -19.86 5.51
C SER A 170 -0.16 -20.22 6.67
N GLY A 171 0.97 -20.87 6.37
CA GLY A 171 2.05 -21.17 7.31
C GLY A 171 2.85 -19.94 7.77
N LEU A 172 2.74 -18.80 7.08
CA LEU A 172 3.44 -17.55 7.38
C LEU A 172 2.73 -16.78 8.49
N THR A 173 2.68 -17.39 9.67
CA THR A 173 1.94 -16.89 10.83
C THR A 173 2.44 -15.54 11.37
N LYS A 174 3.59 -15.04 10.92
CA LYS A 174 4.13 -13.72 11.29
C LYS A 174 4.03 -12.69 10.16
N LEU A 175 3.46 -13.04 9.02
CA LEU A 175 3.36 -12.13 7.88
C LEU A 175 2.47 -10.94 8.23
N LYS A 176 2.97 -9.75 7.91
CA LYS A 176 2.31 -8.47 8.14
C LYS A 176 2.14 -7.65 6.86
N ALA A 177 3.01 -7.83 5.86
CA ALA A 177 2.86 -7.15 4.58
C ALA A 177 3.04 -8.13 3.40
N LEU A 178 2.17 -8.02 2.41
CA LEU A 178 2.16 -8.84 1.21
C LEU A 178 2.07 -7.94 -0.03
N TYR A 179 3.10 -7.96 -0.86
CA TYR A 179 3.22 -7.21 -2.11
C TYR A 179 3.22 -8.17 -3.29
N LEU A 180 2.22 -8.04 -4.16
CA LEU A 180 1.91 -8.92 -5.28
C LEU A 180 1.66 -8.13 -6.57
N TYR A 181 2.10 -6.88 -6.65
CA TYR A 181 1.79 -6.01 -7.78
C TYR A 181 2.18 -6.65 -9.12
N ASN A 182 1.36 -6.51 -10.16
CA ASN A 182 1.64 -7.07 -11.49
C ASN A 182 1.90 -8.60 -11.48
N THR A 183 1.05 -9.37 -10.81
CA THR A 183 1.09 -10.84 -10.78
C THR A 183 -0.23 -11.45 -11.22
N ASN A 184 -0.26 -12.75 -11.49
CA ASN A 184 -1.50 -13.50 -11.72
C ASN A 184 -1.97 -14.29 -10.47
N ALA A 185 -1.57 -13.85 -9.28
CA ALA A 185 -1.80 -14.56 -8.01
C ALA A 185 -3.19 -14.34 -7.37
N TRP A 186 -4.18 -13.87 -8.13
CA TRP A 186 -5.47 -13.45 -7.58
C TRP A 186 -6.30 -14.59 -6.96
N ASP A 187 -6.21 -15.82 -7.51
CA ASP A 187 -6.92 -17.00 -6.99
C ASP A 187 -6.62 -17.22 -5.49
N PHE A 188 -5.36 -16.99 -5.09
CA PHE A 188 -4.91 -17.09 -3.70
C PHE A 188 -5.49 -15.99 -2.80
N ILE A 189 -5.70 -14.78 -3.33
CA ILE A 189 -6.22 -13.69 -2.51
C ILE A 189 -7.71 -13.92 -2.21
N SER A 190 -8.42 -14.61 -3.10
CA SER A 190 -9.86 -14.85 -3.03
C SER A 190 -10.31 -15.91 -2.02
N ASP A 191 -9.42 -16.79 -1.56
CA ASP A 191 -9.77 -17.91 -0.65
C ASP A 191 -9.51 -17.62 0.85
N GLY A 192 -9.10 -16.39 1.18
CA GLY A 192 -9.10 -15.87 2.55
C GLY A 192 -8.21 -16.65 3.52
N GLN A 193 -7.08 -17.18 3.05
CA GLN A 193 -6.18 -18.05 3.83
C GLN A 193 -5.55 -17.33 5.03
N GLY A 194 -6.29 -17.25 6.13
CA GLY A 194 -5.83 -17.42 7.51
C GLY A 194 -4.75 -16.48 8.04
N ASN A 195 -4.34 -15.46 7.30
CA ASN A 195 -3.27 -14.57 7.72
C ASN A 195 -3.82 -13.45 8.62
N ASN A 196 -4.17 -13.86 9.84
CA ASN A 196 -4.75 -13.00 10.86
C ASN A 196 -3.85 -11.83 11.29
N ASN A 197 -2.60 -11.81 10.86
CA ASN A 197 -1.61 -10.78 11.21
C ASN A 197 -1.27 -9.86 10.03
N LEU A 198 -1.85 -10.07 8.84
CA LEU A 198 -1.61 -9.23 7.68
C LEU A 198 -2.18 -7.83 7.92
N ILE A 199 -1.32 -6.82 7.81
CA ILE A 199 -1.59 -5.38 8.00
C ILE A 199 -1.65 -4.67 6.64
N ILE A 200 -0.82 -5.07 5.68
CA ILE A 200 -0.72 -4.48 4.35
C ILE A 200 -0.90 -5.55 3.28
N LEU A 201 -1.81 -5.29 2.34
CA LEU A 201 -1.96 -6.05 1.10
C LEU A 201 -1.85 -5.08 -0.07
N ALA A 202 -0.85 -5.27 -0.92
CA ALA A 202 -0.67 -4.53 -2.16
C ALA A 202 -0.70 -5.50 -3.36
N ALA A 203 -1.79 -5.50 -4.11
CA ALA A 203 -2.02 -6.38 -5.26
C ALA A 203 -2.58 -5.59 -6.45
N SER A 204 -1.90 -4.51 -6.81
CA SER A 204 -2.25 -3.73 -7.99
C SER A 204 -1.95 -4.50 -9.28
N ARG A 205 -2.74 -4.30 -10.35
CA ARG A 205 -2.49 -4.94 -11.67
C ARG A 205 -2.45 -6.47 -11.63
N CYS A 206 -3.29 -7.09 -10.83
CA CYS A 206 -3.35 -8.54 -10.66
C CYS A 206 -4.52 -9.23 -11.39
N GLU A 207 -5.24 -8.48 -12.23
CA GLU A 207 -6.43 -8.94 -12.95
C GLU A 207 -7.55 -9.48 -12.03
N ILE A 208 -7.61 -9.00 -10.78
CA ILE A 208 -8.57 -9.46 -9.77
C ILE A 208 -10.00 -9.05 -10.18
N PRO A 209 -10.95 -9.98 -10.38
CA PRO A 209 -12.34 -9.65 -10.73
C PRO A 209 -13.24 -9.41 -9.50
N GLU A 210 -12.94 -10.08 -8.39
CA GLU A 210 -13.62 -10.00 -7.09
C GLU A 210 -12.61 -10.31 -5.97
N ILE A 211 -12.82 -9.76 -4.77
CA ILE A 211 -11.91 -9.99 -3.64
C ILE A 211 -12.64 -10.11 -2.30
N ASP A 212 -12.27 -11.12 -1.50
CA ASP A 212 -12.75 -11.25 -0.12
C ASP A 212 -11.65 -10.89 0.89
N LEU A 213 -11.78 -9.72 1.49
CA LEU A 213 -10.89 -9.24 2.55
C LEU A 213 -11.36 -9.65 3.95
N SER A 214 -12.47 -10.39 4.08
CA SER A 214 -13.03 -10.78 5.38
C SER A 214 -12.12 -11.72 6.17
N GLY A 215 -11.23 -12.44 5.48
CA GLY A 215 -10.19 -13.30 6.06
C GLY A 215 -9.00 -12.58 6.69
N PHE A 216 -8.91 -11.24 6.59
CA PHE A 216 -7.77 -10.46 7.08
C PHE A 216 -8.20 -9.47 8.19
N PRO A 217 -8.48 -9.95 9.41
CA PRO A 217 -9.03 -9.12 10.49
C PRO A 217 -8.07 -8.02 10.98
N ALA A 218 -6.76 -8.16 10.76
CA ALA A 218 -5.75 -7.16 11.12
C ALA A 218 -5.42 -6.18 9.99
N LEU A 219 -6.03 -6.32 8.80
CA LEU A 219 -5.69 -5.52 7.63
C LEU A 219 -6.01 -4.05 7.88
N LYS A 220 -5.04 -3.19 7.56
CA LYS A 220 -5.11 -1.73 7.69
C LYS A 220 -4.99 -1.02 6.35
N ILE A 221 -4.24 -1.58 5.42
CA ILE A 221 -3.94 -0.99 4.12
C ILE A 221 -4.25 -2.02 3.04
N ALA A 222 -5.15 -1.65 2.13
CA ALA A 222 -5.48 -2.42 0.93
C ALA A 222 -5.21 -1.58 -0.31
N MET A 223 -4.18 -1.94 -1.07
CA MET A 223 -3.79 -1.33 -2.34
C MET A 223 -4.10 -2.31 -3.48
N LEU A 224 -5.19 -2.08 -4.20
CA LEU A 224 -5.79 -3.00 -5.17
C LEU A 224 -6.10 -2.29 -6.49
N SER A 225 -5.32 -1.28 -6.84
CA SER A 225 -5.53 -0.45 -8.02
C SER A 225 -5.23 -1.16 -9.34
N TYR A 226 -5.86 -0.69 -10.42
CA TYR A 226 -5.70 -1.22 -11.77
C TYR A 226 -6.05 -2.71 -11.87
N ASN A 227 -7.18 -3.10 -11.29
CA ASN A 227 -7.74 -4.44 -11.41
C ASN A 227 -9.09 -4.40 -12.14
N GLY A 228 -9.81 -5.53 -12.18
CA GLY A 228 -11.16 -5.65 -12.71
C GLY A 228 -12.21 -5.77 -11.62
N ILE A 229 -11.94 -5.29 -10.40
CA ILE A 229 -12.74 -5.60 -9.21
C ILE A 229 -14.12 -5.01 -9.37
N SER A 230 -15.13 -5.87 -9.39
CA SER A 230 -16.55 -5.50 -9.46
C SER A 230 -17.29 -5.73 -8.15
N ASP A 231 -16.74 -6.60 -7.29
CA ASP A 231 -17.25 -6.92 -5.96
C ASP A 231 -16.10 -7.07 -4.95
N ILE A 232 -16.31 -6.60 -3.73
CA ILE A 232 -15.37 -6.65 -2.62
C ILE A 232 -16.14 -6.99 -1.35
N SER A 233 -15.65 -7.96 -0.59
CA SER A 233 -16.17 -8.29 0.73
C SER A 233 -15.17 -7.89 1.80
N ILE A 234 -15.65 -7.37 2.93
CA ILE A 234 -14.81 -6.98 4.07
C ILE A 234 -15.34 -7.59 5.36
N HIS A 235 -14.44 -7.72 6.35
CA HIS A 235 -14.84 -8.16 7.68
C HIS A 235 -15.75 -7.12 8.35
N GLU A 236 -16.80 -7.54 9.06
CA GLU A 236 -17.73 -6.62 9.76
C GLU A 236 -17.02 -5.68 10.77
N GLN A 237 -15.86 -6.11 11.28
CA GLN A 237 -15.02 -5.35 12.19
C GLN A 237 -13.72 -4.87 11.54
N SER A 238 -13.74 -4.69 10.22
CA SER A 238 -12.60 -4.22 9.42
C SER A 238 -11.90 -3.07 10.13
N SER A 239 -10.57 -3.14 10.18
CA SER A 239 -9.71 -2.10 10.72
C SER A 239 -8.95 -1.37 9.61
N ILE A 240 -9.43 -1.48 8.37
CA ILE A 240 -8.81 -0.86 7.22
C ILE A 240 -8.94 0.65 7.32
N GLU A 241 -7.79 1.32 7.31
CA GLU A 241 -7.64 2.77 7.39
C GLU A 241 -7.37 3.38 5.99
N TYR A 242 -6.84 2.57 5.06
CA TYR A 242 -6.45 2.99 3.71
C TYR A 242 -6.97 2.01 2.65
N TYR A 243 -7.73 2.53 1.68
CA TYR A 243 -8.09 1.84 0.45
C TYR A 243 -7.56 2.59 -0.77
N ASP A 244 -6.83 1.89 -1.63
CA ASP A 244 -6.64 2.27 -3.03
C ASP A 244 -7.31 1.25 -3.95
N LEU A 245 -8.44 1.65 -4.52
CA LEU A 245 -9.24 0.89 -5.49
C LEU A 245 -9.28 1.61 -6.84
N THR A 246 -8.28 2.45 -7.13
CA THR A 246 -8.20 3.21 -8.39
C THR A 246 -8.30 2.29 -9.60
N ASN A 247 -9.06 2.67 -10.62
CA ASN A 247 -9.17 1.96 -11.90
C ASN A 247 -9.61 0.49 -11.70
N ASN A 248 -10.87 0.35 -11.29
CA ASN A 248 -11.56 -0.92 -11.10
C ASN A 248 -12.96 -0.85 -11.76
N ALA A 249 -13.78 -1.89 -11.59
CA ALA A 249 -15.12 -2.00 -12.17
C ALA A 249 -16.24 -1.81 -11.13
N LEU A 250 -15.96 -1.14 -10.01
CA LEU A 250 -16.93 -0.97 -8.93
C LEU A 250 -18.05 0.00 -9.36
N THR A 251 -19.29 -0.35 -9.03
CA THR A 251 -20.50 0.43 -9.38
C THR A 251 -21.29 0.90 -8.17
N SER A 252 -21.05 0.31 -6.99
CA SER A 252 -21.69 0.65 -5.72
C SER A 252 -20.70 0.48 -4.56
N MET A 253 -20.98 1.15 -3.44
CA MET A 253 -20.17 1.04 -2.21
C MET A 253 -20.88 0.24 -1.12
N ASP A 254 -21.81 -0.63 -1.47
CA ASP A 254 -22.60 -1.43 -0.52
C ASP A 254 -21.72 -2.37 0.32
N TRP A 255 -20.53 -2.70 -0.18
CA TRP A 255 -19.49 -3.43 0.53
C TRP A 255 -18.93 -2.70 1.75
N LEU A 256 -19.08 -1.37 1.81
CA LEU A 256 -18.48 -0.52 2.84
C LEU A 256 -19.50 -0.05 3.87
N ASP A 257 -20.40 -0.93 4.32
CA ASP A 257 -21.44 -0.58 5.29
C ASP A 257 -20.93 -0.44 6.74
N SER A 258 -19.74 -0.96 7.04
CA SER A 258 -19.10 -0.93 8.37
C SER A 258 -17.68 -0.41 8.33
N GLY A 259 -17.21 0.22 9.43
CA GLY A 259 -15.82 0.66 9.58
C GLY A 259 -15.46 2.00 8.92
N LYS A 260 -16.44 2.72 8.36
CA LYS A 260 -16.25 4.05 7.74
C LYS A 260 -15.57 5.06 8.67
N ASP A 261 -15.79 4.94 9.97
CA ASP A 261 -15.24 5.81 11.02
C ASP A 261 -13.74 5.64 11.24
N LYS A 262 -13.13 4.57 10.70
CA LYS A 262 -11.70 4.29 10.76
C LYS A 262 -10.94 4.69 9.49
N ILE A 263 -11.64 4.87 8.38
CA ILE A 263 -11.02 5.11 7.07
C ILE A 263 -10.46 6.53 7.05
N ARG A 264 -9.16 6.62 6.80
CA ARG A 264 -8.40 7.87 6.65
C ARG A 264 -8.16 8.22 5.20
N ALA A 265 -7.99 7.23 4.34
CA ALA A 265 -7.79 7.43 2.91
C ALA A 265 -8.66 6.47 2.09
N LEU A 266 -9.41 7.04 1.15
CA LEU A 266 -10.27 6.29 0.24
C LEU A 266 -10.04 6.80 -1.19
N ILE A 267 -9.34 6.01 -1.99
CA ILE A 267 -9.01 6.32 -3.37
C ILE A 267 -9.83 5.40 -4.28
N LEU A 268 -10.80 6.00 -4.97
CA LEU A 268 -11.81 5.36 -5.81
C LEU A 268 -11.79 5.88 -7.26
N ALA A 269 -10.76 6.64 -7.64
CA ALA A 269 -10.65 7.24 -8.97
C ALA A 269 -10.81 6.18 -10.08
N TYR A 270 -11.37 6.56 -11.23
CA TYR A 270 -11.60 5.69 -12.38
C TYR A 270 -12.44 4.44 -12.07
N ASN A 271 -13.51 4.61 -11.30
CA ASN A 271 -14.57 3.61 -11.12
C ASN A 271 -15.90 4.15 -11.66
N ASN A 272 -16.97 3.36 -11.58
CA ASN A 272 -18.28 3.70 -12.17
C ASN A 272 -19.38 3.90 -11.12
N PHE A 273 -19.05 4.52 -9.98
CA PHE A 273 -20.01 4.86 -8.93
C PHE A 273 -20.85 6.08 -9.30
N ALA A 274 -22.18 5.95 -9.31
CA ALA A 274 -23.08 7.07 -9.56
C ALA A 274 -23.33 7.97 -8.34
N SER A 275 -23.01 7.49 -7.14
CA SER A 275 -23.32 8.19 -5.89
C SER A 275 -22.31 7.87 -4.80
N PHE A 276 -22.00 8.86 -3.95
CA PHE A 276 -21.17 8.69 -2.76
C PHE A 276 -21.89 9.20 -1.51
N ASN A 277 -22.21 8.30 -0.57
CA ASN A 277 -22.72 8.69 0.74
C ASN A 277 -21.57 8.85 1.73
N ALA A 278 -21.27 10.10 2.07
CA ALA A 278 -20.21 10.48 3.00
C ALA A 278 -20.55 10.24 4.50
N ASP A 279 -21.76 9.79 4.83
CA ASP A 279 -22.15 9.49 6.20
C ASP A 279 -21.26 8.41 6.84
N GLY A 280 -20.72 8.72 8.03
CA GLY A 280 -19.89 7.82 8.83
C GLY A 280 -18.39 7.97 8.61
N PHE A 281 -17.93 8.74 7.61
CA PHE A 281 -16.51 8.97 7.31
C PHE A 281 -15.88 10.05 8.21
N THR A 282 -15.96 9.86 9.53
CA THR A 282 -15.54 10.87 10.52
C THR A 282 -14.03 11.05 10.63
N ALA A 283 -13.23 10.08 10.16
CA ALA A 283 -11.77 10.12 10.18
C ALA A 283 -11.14 10.32 8.79
N LEU A 284 -11.95 10.54 7.74
CA LEU A 284 -11.48 10.60 6.37
C LEU A 284 -10.66 11.88 6.15
N GLN A 285 -9.40 11.71 5.77
CA GLN A 285 -8.41 12.75 5.51
C GLN A 285 -8.16 12.92 4.01
N THR A 286 -8.15 11.83 3.25
CA THR A 286 -7.94 11.85 1.80
C THR A 286 -9.08 11.14 1.10
N PHE A 287 -9.77 11.85 0.22
CA PHE A 287 -10.76 11.27 -0.67
C PHE A 287 -10.41 11.60 -2.12
N ALA A 288 -10.27 10.56 -2.95
CA ALA A 288 -10.04 10.73 -4.37
C ALA A 288 -11.06 9.90 -5.16
N CYS A 289 -11.81 10.54 -6.04
CA CYS A 289 -12.85 9.94 -6.85
C CYS A 289 -12.84 10.50 -8.28
N ASP A 290 -11.66 10.90 -8.77
CA ASP A 290 -11.51 11.43 -10.12
C ASP A 290 -12.11 10.50 -11.17
N ILE A 291 -12.86 11.08 -12.12
CA ILE A 291 -13.46 10.37 -13.25
C ILE A 291 -14.42 9.25 -12.77
N ALA A 292 -15.02 9.40 -11.58
CA ALA A 292 -16.21 8.65 -11.19
C ALA A 292 -17.47 9.47 -11.53
N PRO A 293 -18.57 8.86 -11.99
CA PRO A 293 -19.81 9.57 -12.32
C PRO A 293 -20.61 9.99 -11.07
N ILE A 294 -19.93 10.54 -10.06
CA ILE A 294 -20.51 11.12 -8.85
C ILE A 294 -21.07 12.50 -9.17
N SER A 295 -22.34 12.74 -8.81
CA SER A 295 -23.01 14.03 -9.04
C SER A 295 -23.15 14.89 -7.78
N GLU A 296 -22.91 14.32 -6.60
CA GLU A 296 -23.07 15.00 -5.31
C GLU A 296 -22.08 14.49 -4.26
N PHE A 297 -21.63 15.40 -3.39
CA PHE A 297 -20.75 15.11 -2.28
C PHE A 297 -21.04 16.06 -1.13
N ASP A 298 -21.47 15.52 0.01
CA ASP A 298 -21.71 16.31 1.23
C ASP A 298 -20.43 16.39 2.06
N ILE A 299 -19.62 17.42 1.80
CA ILE A 299 -18.36 17.68 2.50
C ILE A 299 -18.52 17.92 4.02
N THR A 300 -19.74 18.23 4.48
CA THR A 300 -20.00 18.44 5.92
C THR A 300 -19.90 17.15 6.74
N LYS A 301 -19.92 15.99 6.07
CA LYS A 301 -19.82 14.67 6.69
C LYS A 301 -18.39 14.18 6.86
N THR A 302 -17.41 14.91 6.34
CA THR A 302 -15.98 14.57 6.38
C THR A 302 -15.20 15.67 7.10
N PRO A 303 -15.34 15.81 8.43
CA PRO A 303 -14.76 16.92 9.18
C PRO A 303 -13.22 16.90 9.23
N GLU A 304 -12.59 15.74 9.07
CA GLU A 304 -11.12 15.59 9.09
C GLU A 304 -10.47 15.69 7.70
N LEU A 305 -11.24 16.03 6.66
CA LEU A 305 -10.76 16.00 5.28
C LEU A 305 -9.63 17.03 5.08
N VAL A 306 -8.51 16.55 4.55
CA VAL A 306 -7.31 17.33 4.20
C VAL A 306 -7.17 17.47 2.69
N MET A 307 -7.51 16.41 1.95
CA MET A 307 -7.40 16.36 0.49
C MET A 307 -8.66 15.78 -0.15
N LEU A 308 -9.25 16.53 -1.09
CA LEU A 308 -10.31 16.09 -1.97
C LEU A 308 -9.82 16.14 -3.43
N SER A 309 -9.91 15.03 -4.16
CA SER A 309 -9.69 14.97 -5.60
C SER A 309 -10.93 14.39 -6.26
N ALA A 310 -11.61 15.16 -7.10
CA ALA A 310 -12.87 14.76 -7.73
C ALA A 310 -13.00 15.35 -9.15
N SER A 311 -11.87 15.45 -9.86
CA SER A 311 -11.82 15.98 -11.22
C SER A 311 -12.44 15.00 -12.20
N GLY A 312 -13.17 15.50 -13.19
CA GLY A 312 -13.89 14.67 -14.18
C GLY A 312 -15.15 13.98 -13.63
N CYS A 313 -15.61 14.35 -12.43
CA CYS A 313 -16.93 13.96 -11.93
C CYS A 313 -18.06 14.73 -12.66
N VAL A 314 -19.30 14.26 -12.49
CA VAL A 314 -20.50 14.84 -13.11
C VAL A 314 -21.22 15.82 -12.18
N PHE A 315 -20.45 16.59 -11.40
CA PHE A 315 -21.01 17.65 -10.56
C PHE A 315 -21.69 18.72 -11.42
N THR A 316 -22.86 19.13 -10.97
CA THR A 316 -23.57 20.32 -11.48
C THR A 316 -23.06 21.57 -10.76
N THR A 317 -23.31 22.75 -11.33
CA THR A 317 -23.11 24.05 -10.67
C THR A 317 -23.75 24.06 -9.28
N VAL A 318 -24.94 23.48 -9.12
CA VAL A 318 -25.64 23.43 -7.83
C VAL A 318 -24.88 22.61 -6.79
N SER A 319 -24.35 21.44 -7.16
CA SER A 319 -23.57 20.60 -6.24
C SER A 319 -22.21 21.22 -5.90
N MET A 320 -21.57 21.87 -6.88
CA MET A 320 -20.31 22.60 -6.64
C MET A 320 -20.55 23.78 -5.69
N ASP A 321 -21.59 24.58 -5.93
CA ASP A 321 -21.98 25.66 -5.04
C ASP A 321 -22.33 25.17 -3.63
N ALA A 322 -22.94 23.98 -3.49
CA ALA A 322 -23.22 23.42 -2.17
C ALA A 322 -21.94 23.13 -1.38
N ILE A 323 -20.93 22.52 -2.02
CA ILE A 323 -19.61 22.25 -1.42
C ILE A 323 -18.91 23.57 -1.05
N ILE A 324 -18.85 24.50 -2.00
CA ILE A 324 -18.18 25.80 -1.82
C ILE A 324 -18.84 26.62 -0.71
N ASN A 325 -20.18 26.69 -0.71
CA ASN A 325 -20.90 27.41 0.33
C ASN A 325 -20.75 26.74 1.70
N ALA A 326 -20.69 25.40 1.77
CA ALA A 326 -20.42 24.70 3.03
C ALA A 326 -19.04 25.03 3.58
N LEU A 327 -18.01 25.08 2.72
CA LEU A 327 -16.65 25.49 3.09
C LEU A 327 -16.57 26.97 3.51
N ALA A 328 -17.37 27.84 2.88
CA ALA A 328 -17.45 29.26 3.23
C ALA A 328 -18.28 29.51 4.51
N ALA A 329 -19.23 28.63 4.83
CA ALA A 329 -20.14 28.76 5.96
C ALA A 329 -19.49 28.31 7.28
N SER A 330 -18.78 29.22 7.93
CA SER A 330 -18.18 29.10 9.27
C SER A 330 -17.15 27.97 9.43
N GLY A 331 -15.99 28.29 10.01
CA GLY A 331 -14.76 27.47 10.00
C GLY A 331 -14.76 26.14 10.77
N GLU A 332 -15.85 25.39 10.72
CA GLU A 332 -16.01 24.05 11.32
C GLU A 332 -16.18 22.95 10.26
N VAL A 333 -16.48 23.28 8.99
CA VAL A 333 -16.55 22.30 7.90
C VAL A 333 -15.15 22.06 7.31
N ALA A 334 -14.67 20.81 7.39
CA ALA A 334 -13.36 20.39 6.93
C ALA A 334 -12.24 21.43 7.25
N PRO A 335 -12.03 21.80 8.53
CA PRO A 335 -11.08 22.82 8.93
C PRO A 335 -9.64 22.49 8.52
N ASN A 336 -9.32 21.21 8.37
CA ASN A 336 -8.00 20.73 7.97
C ASN A 336 -7.81 20.65 6.45
N LEU A 337 -8.85 20.99 5.66
CA LEU A 337 -8.79 20.91 4.20
C LEU A 337 -7.68 21.85 3.71
N ALA A 338 -6.70 21.27 3.05
CA ALA A 338 -5.54 21.95 2.49
C ALA A 338 -5.49 21.79 0.97
N MET A 339 -6.18 20.77 0.42
CA MET A 339 -6.18 20.47 -0.99
C MET A 339 -7.57 20.09 -1.52
N ILE A 340 -8.00 20.75 -2.59
CA ILE A 340 -9.17 20.37 -3.37
C ILE A 340 -8.78 20.35 -4.86
N MET A 341 -9.26 19.38 -5.62
CA MET A 341 -9.08 19.32 -7.07
C MET A 341 -10.42 18.94 -7.66
N MET A 342 -11.14 19.91 -8.21
CA MET A 342 -12.47 19.71 -8.74
C MET A 342 -12.59 20.38 -10.10
N GLN A 343 -12.19 19.67 -11.15
CA GLN A 343 -12.48 20.09 -12.52
C GLN A 343 -13.76 19.40 -13.02
N ALA A 344 -14.75 20.16 -13.44
CA ALA A 344 -15.97 19.60 -14.01
C ALA A 344 -15.67 18.83 -15.31
N GLN A 345 -16.40 17.74 -15.55
CA GLN A 345 -16.26 16.98 -16.80
C GLN A 345 -16.75 17.78 -18.04
N SER A 346 -17.67 18.72 -17.84
CA SER A 346 -18.22 19.61 -18.87
C SER A 346 -17.75 21.04 -18.65
N THR A 347 -17.43 21.76 -19.73
CA THR A 347 -17.13 23.21 -19.68
C THR A 347 -18.38 24.08 -19.49
N GLU A 348 -19.58 23.48 -19.44
CA GLU A 348 -20.84 24.21 -19.23
C GLU A 348 -21.23 24.34 -17.75
N GLU A 349 -20.66 23.52 -16.89
CA GLU A 349 -20.93 23.52 -15.45
C GLU A 349 -19.73 24.12 -14.73
N GLU A 350 -19.90 25.30 -14.15
CA GLU A 350 -18.90 25.98 -13.32
C GLU A 350 -19.57 26.47 -12.04
N PRO A 351 -18.84 26.60 -10.92
CA PRO A 351 -19.38 27.22 -9.71
C PRO A 351 -19.77 28.68 -9.97
N THR A 352 -20.79 29.18 -9.27
CA THR A 352 -21.21 30.56 -9.46
C THR A 352 -20.18 31.55 -8.91
N GLU A 353 -20.05 32.71 -9.55
CA GLU A 353 -19.15 33.78 -9.08
C GLU A 353 -19.42 34.14 -7.61
N GLY A 354 -20.69 34.13 -7.19
CA GLY A 354 -21.06 34.38 -5.79
C GLY A 354 -20.50 33.35 -4.81
N ALA A 355 -20.57 32.06 -5.14
CA ALA A 355 -20.01 30.99 -4.31
C ALA A 355 -18.49 31.09 -4.24
N VAL A 356 -17.82 31.31 -5.39
CA VAL A 356 -16.37 31.49 -5.46
C VAL A 356 -15.93 32.68 -4.61
N LEU A 357 -16.60 33.84 -4.72
CA LEU A 357 -16.30 35.02 -3.91
C LEU A 357 -16.51 34.79 -2.41
N ALA A 358 -17.53 34.00 -2.03
CA ALA A 358 -17.76 33.63 -0.63
C ALA A 358 -16.61 32.78 -0.08
N LEU A 359 -16.14 31.79 -0.85
CA LEU A 359 -14.99 30.98 -0.48
C LEU A 359 -13.69 31.80 -0.43
N MET A 360 -13.46 32.70 -1.39
CA MET A 360 -12.33 33.64 -1.36
C MET A 360 -12.27 34.45 -0.07
N ALA A 361 -13.42 34.92 0.39
CA ALA A 361 -13.50 35.73 1.61
C ALA A 361 -13.27 34.90 2.88
N ALA A 362 -13.70 33.63 2.89
CA ALA A 362 -13.65 32.76 4.07
C ALA A 362 -12.36 31.94 4.18
N ARG A 363 -11.86 31.40 3.06
CA ARG A 363 -10.76 30.43 2.93
C ARG A 363 -9.88 30.74 1.70
N PRO A 364 -9.16 31.88 1.67
CA PRO A 364 -8.34 32.26 0.52
C PRO A 364 -7.18 31.29 0.24
N ASP A 365 -6.79 30.47 1.23
CA ASP A 365 -5.83 29.37 1.12
C ASP A 365 -6.27 28.28 0.13
N LEU A 366 -7.58 28.09 -0.03
CA LEU A 366 -8.17 27.08 -0.91
C LEU A 366 -8.37 27.57 -2.36
N MET A 367 -7.95 28.79 -2.71
CA MET A 367 -8.23 29.37 -4.03
C MET A 367 -7.30 28.91 -5.16
N ALA A 368 -6.20 28.22 -4.86
CA ALA A 368 -5.29 27.72 -5.89
C ALA A 368 -5.81 26.45 -6.62
N MET A 369 -7.10 26.10 -6.45
CA MET A 369 -7.52 24.70 -6.35
C MET A 369 -8.84 24.34 -7.06
N PHE A 370 -9.53 25.32 -7.64
CA PHE A 370 -10.76 25.15 -8.44
C PHE A 370 -10.51 25.50 -9.90
#